data_AF-R6LY20-F1
#
_entry.id   AF-R6LY20-F1
#
_cell.length_a   1.000
_cell.length_b   1.000
_cell.length_c   1.000
_cell.angle_alpha   90.00
_cell.angle_beta   90.00
_cell.angle_gamma   90.00
#
_symmetry.space_group_name_H-M   'P 1'
#
loop_
_entity.id
_entity.type
_entity.pdbx_description
1 polymer ?
#
loop_
_entity_poly.entity_id
_entity_poly.type
_entity_poly.pdbx_seq_one_letter_code
_entity_poly.pdbx_strand_id
1 'polypeptide(L)'
;MATTAPVVNGQVQISESSQQTKERKTNDSLGKEDFLLLLVTQMQYQDPLEPTSNTEYVAQLAQFSELEQMENLNSTTVNTSAYSLVGKEVKVEQKSSTGQATEVQGTVDYVTIQNNKAYVSIDGNLYSYDDITEVIDSSYLISQYLPKVAAQTVTYKHHDPQDVQVTGISLGSHGYEASSMGIGIMDANGNTTKVDKSKLSYKDGTLTIDKSAFAGLDAGTYTIGFVFDDSNSTVDVSNVKLVVKGIKEETSTNDGKTDTDGSDSDKTDSTTDNSTSTTEKTE
;
A
#
# COMPACT_ATOMS: atom_id res chain seq x y z
N MET A 1 51.57 -18.24 -25.42
CA MET A 1 52.34 -18.92 -26.47
C MET A 1 51.32 -19.52 -27.42
N ALA A 2 51.30 -19.08 -28.68
CA ALA A 2 50.35 -19.56 -29.68
C ALA A 2 50.75 -20.97 -30.14
N THR A 3 49.81 -21.92 -30.07
CA THR A 3 49.98 -23.26 -30.64
C THR A 3 49.52 -23.23 -32.10
N THR A 4 50.44 -22.95 -33.01
CA THR A 4 50.17 -23.08 -34.45
C THR A 4 50.39 -24.54 -34.87
N ALA A 5 49.33 -25.23 -35.26
CA ALA A 5 49.44 -26.58 -35.83
C ALA A 5 50.04 -26.49 -37.24
N PRO A 6 51.04 -27.31 -37.60
CA PRO A 6 51.62 -27.30 -38.94
C PRO A 6 50.64 -27.86 -39.98
N VAL A 7 50.59 -27.22 -41.15
CA VAL A 7 49.80 -27.65 -42.30
C VAL A 7 50.75 -28.32 -43.30
N VAL A 8 50.47 -29.57 -43.68
CA VAL A 8 51.22 -30.31 -44.70
C VAL A 8 50.23 -30.85 -45.72
N ASN A 9 50.45 -30.55 -47.02
CA ASN A 9 49.59 -30.95 -48.13
C ASN A 9 48.10 -30.57 -47.97
N GLY A 10 47.83 -29.37 -47.45
CA GLY A 10 46.47 -28.82 -47.39
C GLY A 10 45.54 -29.44 -46.34
N GLN A 11 46.05 -30.29 -45.45
CA GLN A 11 45.28 -30.81 -44.31
C GLN A 11 45.99 -30.51 -42.98
N VAL A 12 45.20 -30.09 -41.99
CA VAL A 12 45.68 -29.81 -40.63
C VAL A 12 45.79 -31.13 -39.88
N GLN A 13 47.01 -31.53 -39.48
CA GLN A 13 47.19 -32.70 -38.64
C GLN A 13 46.99 -32.34 -37.17
N ILE A 14 45.86 -32.75 -36.60
CA ILE A 14 45.56 -32.62 -35.18
C ILE A 14 45.88 -33.97 -34.52
N SER A 15 47.00 -34.06 -33.82
CA SER A 15 47.35 -35.26 -33.05
C SER A 15 46.38 -35.46 -31.88
N GLU A 16 45.79 -36.65 -31.76
CA GLU A 16 44.73 -37.00 -30.80
C GLU A 16 45.15 -36.99 -29.30
N SER A 17 46.36 -36.56 -28.93
CA SER A 17 46.84 -36.66 -27.54
C SER A 17 46.56 -35.44 -26.65
N SER A 18 45.61 -34.58 -27.01
CA SER A 18 45.26 -33.40 -26.20
C SER A 18 43.75 -33.13 -26.18
N GLN A 19 42.95 -34.16 -25.94
CA GLN A 19 41.59 -33.98 -25.40
C GLN A 19 41.67 -33.76 -23.89
N GLN A 20 42.05 -32.54 -23.50
CA GLN A 20 41.62 -32.00 -22.21
C GLN A 20 40.38 -31.18 -22.53
N THR A 21 39.20 -31.78 -22.32
CA THR A 21 37.89 -31.13 -22.33
C THR A 21 37.87 -30.08 -21.23
N LYS A 22 38.46 -28.91 -21.50
CA LYS A 22 37.98 -27.67 -20.91
C LYS A 22 36.67 -27.38 -21.62
N GLU A 23 35.57 -27.63 -20.93
CA GLU A 23 34.28 -27.02 -21.27
C GLU A 23 34.52 -25.52 -21.44
N ARG A 24 34.58 -25.09 -22.70
CA ARG A 24 34.60 -23.68 -23.04
C ARG A 24 33.18 -23.22 -22.79
N LYS A 25 32.95 -22.56 -21.65
CA LYS A 25 31.73 -21.80 -21.43
C LYS A 25 31.57 -20.88 -22.65
N THR A 26 30.58 -21.18 -23.47
CA THR A 26 30.12 -20.35 -24.58
C THR A 26 29.51 -19.11 -23.95
N ASN A 27 30.34 -18.10 -23.72
CA ASN A 27 29.84 -16.74 -23.61
C ASN A 27 29.41 -16.35 -25.04
N ASP A 28 28.14 -15.99 -25.20
CA ASP A 28 27.47 -15.57 -26.45
C ASP A 28 28.23 -14.48 -27.23
N SER A 29 29.20 -13.81 -26.61
CA SER A 29 30.08 -12.85 -27.28
C SER A 29 31.15 -13.50 -28.16
N LEU A 30 31.11 -14.81 -28.45
CA LEU A 30 32.15 -15.49 -29.25
C LEU A 30 31.94 -15.42 -30.77
N GLY A 31 30.76 -15.05 -31.26
CA GLY A 31 30.46 -15.06 -32.70
C GLY A 31 31.10 -13.92 -33.49
N LYS A 32 31.25 -12.74 -32.88
CA LYS A 32 31.66 -11.50 -33.57
C LYS A 32 33.17 -11.40 -33.78
N GLU A 33 33.96 -11.78 -32.78
CA GLU A 33 35.42 -11.74 -32.82
C GLU A 33 35.99 -12.86 -33.70
N ASP A 34 35.42 -14.06 -33.63
CA ASP A 34 35.79 -15.17 -34.52
C ASP A 34 35.37 -14.87 -35.98
N PHE A 35 34.28 -14.11 -36.17
CA PHE A 35 33.85 -13.62 -37.48
C PHE A 35 34.77 -12.53 -38.07
N LEU A 36 35.17 -11.53 -37.28
CA LEU A 36 36.13 -10.50 -37.73
C LEU A 36 37.48 -11.13 -38.07
N LEU A 37 37.90 -12.14 -37.31
CA LEU A 37 39.11 -12.89 -37.60
C LEU A 37 38.99 -13.68 -38.91
N LEU A 38 37.84 -14.31 -39.16
CA LEU A 38 37.57 -15.00 -40.42
C LEU A 38 37.53 -14.01 -41.62
N LEU A 39 36.92 -12.84 -41.45
CA LEU A 39 36.83 -11.78 -42.46
C LEU A 39 38.22 -11.23 -42.84
N VAL A 40 39.07 -10.95 -41.84
CA VAL A 40 40.45 -10.49 -42.04
C VAL A 40 41.31 -11.58 -42.67
N THR A 41 41.12 -12.83 -42.25
CA THR A 41 41.85 -13.98 -42.82
C THR A 41 41.48 -14.19 -44.28
N GLN A 42 40.21 -14.06 -44.65
CA GLN A 42 39.77 -14.17 -46.04
C GLN A 42 40.29 -13.00 -46.90
N MET A 43 40.26 -11.75 -46.42
CA MET A 43 40.89 -10.61 -47.11
C MET A 43 42.39 -10.81 -47.39
N GLN A 44 43.09 -11.55 -46.53
CA GLN A 44 44.54 -11.80 -46.66
C GLN A 44 44.87 -12.93 -47.65
N TYR A 45 43.91 -13.80 -47.98
CA TYR A 45 44.11 -15.01 -48.79
C TYR A 45 43.18 -15.14 -50.02
N GLN A 46 42.51 -14.06 -50.44
CA GLN A 46 41.65 -14.08 -51.64
C GLN A 46 42.47 -14.09 -52.93
N ASP A 47 42.11 -15.00 -53.83
CA ASP A 47 42.53 -14.97 -55.23
C ASP A 47 41.77 -13.82 -55.94
N PRO A 48 42.45 -12.85 -56.58
CA PRO A 48 41.83 -11.66 -57.16
C PRO A 48 40.83 -11.92 -58.31
N LEU A 49 40.65 -13.16 -58.75
CA LEU A 49 39.80 -13.51 -59.88
C LEU A 49 38.34 -13.87 -59.55
N GLU A 50 37.94 -14.13 -58.29
CA GLU A 50 36.53 -14.38 -57.90
C GLU A 50 36.11 -13.77 -56.53
N PRO A 51 35.90 -12.45 -56.44
CA PRO A 51 35.59 -11.76 -55.17
C PRO A 51 34.11 -11.76 -54.73
N THR A 52 33.18 -12.24 -55.57
CA THR A 52 31.73 -11.95 -55.40
C THR A 52 30.99 -12.87 -54.44
N SER A 53 31.29 -14.18 -54.41
CA SER A 53 30.52 -15.15 -53.61
C SER A 53 30.70 -15.00 -52.09
N ASN A 54 31.87 -14.55 -51.63
CA ASN A 54 32.16 -14.41 -50.19
C ASN A 54 31.57 -13.13 -49.60
N THR A 55 31.36 -12.10 -50.42
CA THR A 55 30.78 -10.82 -49.99
C THR A 55 29.29 -10.96 -49.66
N GLU A 56 28.55 -11.76 -50.42
CA GLU A 56 27.10 -11.94 -50.22
C GLU A 56 26.78 -12.76 -48.95
N TYR A 57 27.59 -13.79 -48.65
CA TYR A 57 27.45 -14.55 -47.39
C TYR A 57 27.79 -13.69 -46.16
N VAL A 58 28.85 -12.87 -46.24
CA VAL A 58 29.21 -11.89 -45.20
C VAL A 58 28.11 -10.87 -44.97
N ALA A 59 27.48 -10.37 -46.05
CA ALA A 59 26.35 -9.45 -45.95
C ALA A 59 25.13 -10.08 -45.26
N GLN A 60 24.81 -11.34 -45.58
CA GLN A 60 23.71 -12.06 -44.91
C GLN A 60 24.02 -12.34 -43.43
N LEU A 61 25.25 -12.71 -43.08
CA LEU A 61 25.65 -12.89 -41.68
C LEU A 61 25.63 -11.58 -40.90
N ALA A 62 26.14 -10.49 -41.48
CA ALA A 62 26.05 -9.16 -40.85
C ALA A 62 24.59 -8.77 -40.59
N GLN A 63 23.68 -9.08 -41.53
CA GLN A 63 22.24 -8.85 -41.35
C GLN A 63 21.67 -9.68 -40.18
N PHE A 64 22.08 -10.94 -40.01
CA PHE A 64 21.68 -11.76 -38.87
C PHE A 64 22.23 -11.23 -37.54
N SER A 65 23.51 -10.84 -37.49
CA SER A 65 24.12 -10.25 -36.29
C SER A 65 23.48 -8.92 -35.90
N GLU A 66 23.06 -8.10 -36.87
CA GLU A 66 22.30 -6.88 -36.61
C GLU A 66 20.92 -7.17 -36.00
N LEU A 67 20.21 -8.19 -36.50
CA LEU A 67 18.93 -8.62 -35.94
C LEU A 67 19.09 -9.17 -34.51
N GLU A 68 20.12 -9.98 -34.28
CA GLU A 68 20.44 -10.50 -32.94
C GLU A 68 20.79 -9.36 -31.97
N GLN A 69 21.58 -8.38 -32.42
CA GLN A 69 21.88 -7.20 -31.62
C GLN A 69 20.61 -6.38 -31.31
N MET A 70 19.67 -6.28 -32.26
CA MET A 70 18.39 -5.61 -32.07
C MET A 70 17.50 -6.39 -31.07
N GLU A 71 17.48 -7.72 -31.14
CA GLU A 71 16.78 -8.58 -30.18
C GLU A 71 17.36 -8.44 -28.77
N ASN A 72 18.69 -8.38 -28.65
CA ASN A 72 19.39 -8.14 -27.39
C ASN A 72 19.10 -6.76 -26.79
N LEU A 73 19.01 -5.72 -27.64
CA LEU A 73 18.64 -4.37 -27.21
C LEU A 73 17.17 -4.31 -26.77
N ASN A 74 16.27 -4.98 -27.49
CA ASN A 74 14.87 -5.08 -27.09
C ASN A 74 14.75 -5.78 -25.73
N SER A 75 15.44 -6.92 -25.56
CA SER A 75 15.49 -7.65 -24.29
C SER A 75 16.03 -6.77 -23.15
N THR A 76 17.09 -6.01 -23.39
CA THR A 76 17.66 -5.08 -22.39
C THR A 76 16.66 -3.99 -22.00
N THR A 77 15.92 -3.47 -22.98
CA THR A 77 14.89 -2.43 -22.76
C THR A 77 13.73 -2.98 -21.94
N VAL A 78 13.21 -4.16 -22.31
CA VAL A 78 12.17 -4.87 -21.56
C VAL A 78 12.61 -5.16 -20.13
N ASN A 79 13.82 -5.69 -19.94
CA ASN A 79 14.36 -5.99 -18.61
C ASN A 79 14.45 -4.72 -17.76
N THR A 80 14.89 -3.61 -18.35
CA THR A 80 14.97 -2.31 -17.64
C THR A 80 13.59 -1.80 -17.24
N SER A 81 12.60 -1.87 -18.14
CA SER A 81 11.21 -1.51 -17.85
C SER A 81 10.60 -2.41 -16.78
N ALA A 82 10.88 -3.71 -16.82
CA ALA A 82 10.40 -4.67 -15.84
C ALA A 82 10.88 -4.32 -14.43
N TYR A 83 12.14 -3.94 -14.24
CA TYR A 83 12.64 -3.51 -12.92
C TYR A 83 11.88 -2.31 -12.35
N SER A 84 11.34 -1.42 -13.19
CA SER A 84 10.54 -0.28 -12.74
C SER A 84 9.15 -0.66 -12.21
N LEU A 85 8.73 -1.92 -12.39
CA LEU A 85 7.45 -2.44 -11.92
C LEU A 85 7.51 -2.93 -10.47
N VAL A 86 8.69 -3.18 -9.91
CA VAL A 86 8.82 -3.64 -8.53
C VAL A 86 8.14 -2.63 -7.58
N GLY A 87 7.25 -3.14 -6.73
CA GLY A 87 6.43 -2.34 -5.82
C GLY A 87 5.22 -1.65 -6.45
N LYS A 88 5.00 -1.80 -7.77
CA LYS A 88 3.78 -1.32 -8.43
C LYS A 88 2.73 -2.41 -8.46
N GLU A 89 1.47 -1.98 -8.47
CA GLU A 89 0.34 -2.85 -8.75
C GLU A 89 0.24 -3.06 -10.26
N VAL A 90 0.07 -4.32 -10.68
CA VAL A 90 -0.11 -4.68 -12.09
C VAL A 90 -1.27 -5.64 -12.26
N LYS A 91 -1.81 -5.68 -13.47
CA LYS A 91 -2.77 -6.67 -13.92
C LYS A 91 -2.14 -7.52 -15.01
N VAL A 92 -2.33 -8.83 -14.91
CA VAL A 92 -1.77 -9.84 -15.81
C VAL A 92 -2.90 -10.68 -16.37
N GLU A 93 -2.91 -10.91 -17.68
CA GLU A 93 -3.83 -11.84 -18.34
C GLU A 93 -3.07 -13.11 -18.77
N GLN A 94 -3.38 -14.25 -18.14
CA GLN A 94 -2.87 -15.54 -18.58
C GLN A 94 -3.91 -16.28 -19.42
N LYS A 95 -3.50 -16.82 -20.56
CA LYS A 95 -4.33 -17.72 -21.36
C LYS A 95 -3.96 -19.16 -21.05
N SER A 96 -4.89 -19.89 -20.46
CA SER A 96 -4.77 -21.34 -20.29
C SER A 96 -4.65 -22.07 -21.63
N SER A 97 -4.15 -23.30 -21.60
CA SER A 97 -4.06 -24.19 -22.77
C SER A 97 -5.42 -24.47 -23.45
N THR A 98 -6.53 -24.24 -22.75
CA THR A 98 -7.89 -24.34 -23.28
C THR A 98 -8.42 -23.02 -23.85
N GLY A 99 -7.61 -21.97 -23.90
CA GLY A 99 -7.97 -20.64 -24.41
C GLY A 99 -8.77 -19.78 -23.43
N GLN A 100 -8.98 -20.23 -22.20
CA GLN A 100 -9.64 -19.44 -21.16
C GLN A 100 -8.64 -18.45 -20.57
N ALA A 101 -8.98 -17.17 -20.60
CA ALA A 101 -8.21 -16.10 -19.97
C ALA A 101 -8.51 -16.06 -18.47
N THR A 102 -7.46 -15.99 -17.66
CA THR A 102 -7.51 -15.76 -16.21
C THR A 102 -6.77 -14.48 -15.91
N GLU A 103 -7.40 -13.58 -15.18
CA GLU A 103 -6.83 -12.30 -14.76
C GLU A 103 -6.26 -12.43 -13.35
N VAL A 104 -5.05 -11.92 -13.16
CA VAL A 104 -4.41 -11.79 -11.84
C VAL A 104 -4.02 -10.34 -11.64
N GLN A 105 -4.40 -9.77 -10.51
CA GLN A 105 -3.99 -8.43 -10.09
C GLN A 105 -3.23 -8.54 -8.77
N GLY A 106 -2.12 -7.81 -8.66
CA GLY A 106 -1.42 -7.66 -7.39
C GLY A 106 -0.17 -6.80 -7.52
N THR A 107 0.49 -6.61 -6.38
CA THR A 107 1.75 -5.87 -6.30
C THR A 107 2.92 -6.76 -6.73
N VAL A 108 3.84 -6.21 -7.53
CA VAL A 108 5.05 -6.93 -7.95
C VAL A 108 6.07 -6.95 -6.82
N ASP A 109 6.41 -8.15 -6.34
CA ASP A 109 7.40 -8.36 -5.27
C ASP A 109 8.83 -8.17 -5.77
N TYR A 110 9.14 -8.79 -6.91
CA TYR A 110 10.45 -8.73 -7.56
C TYR A 110 10.34 -9.08 -9.05
N VAL A 111 11.42 -8.81 -9.78
CA VAL A 111 11.58 -9.18 -11.18
C VAL A 111 12.76 -10.12 -11.31
N THR A 112 12.64 -11.15 -12.14
CA THR A 112 13.72 -12.08 -12.46
C THR A 112 13.85 -12.24 -13.97
N ILE A 113 15.08 -12.40 -14.44
CA ILE A 113 15.37 -12.62 -15.86
C ILE A 113 15.76 -14.09 -16.05
N GLN A 114 15.02 -14.80 -16.91
CA GLN A 114 15.31 -16.18 -17.28
C GLN A 114 15.33 -16.30 -18.79
N ASN A 115 16.43 -16.84 -19.36
CA ASN A 115 16.60 -16.99 -20.81
C ASN A 115 16.31 -15.67 -21.57
N ASN A 116 16.90 -14.56 -21.11
CA ASN A 116 16.69 -13.19 -21.64
C ASN A 116 15.25 -12.63 -21.56
N LYS A 117 14.31 -13.32 -20.92
CA LYS A 117 12.93 -12.84 -20.71
C LYS A 117 12.71 -12.39 -19.28
N ALA A 118 12.02 -11.27 -19.12
CA ALA A 118 11.63 -10.74 -17.83
C ALA A 118 10.36 -11.41 -17.29
N TYR A 119 10.38 -11.75 -16.01
CA TYR A 119 9.25 -12.27 -15.27
C TYR A 119 9.04 -11.44 -14.01
N VAL A 120 7.78 -11.18 -13.68
CA VAL A 120 7.36 -10.51 -12.44
C VAL A 120 6.82 -11.54 -11.46
N SER A 121 7.16 -11.38 -10.17
CA SER A 121 6.56 -12.18 -9.09
C SER A 121 5.37 -11.43 -8.49
N ILE A 122 4.22 -12.09 -8.42
CA ILE A 122 3.00 -11.61 -7.76
C ILE A 122 2.48 -12.75 -6.89
N ASP A 123 2.32 -12.51 -5.58
CA ASP A 123 1.90 -13.52 -4.59
C ASP A 123 2.73 -14.81 -4.66
N GLY A 124 4.03 -14.68 -4.91
CA GLY A 124 4.97 -15.80 -5.04
C GLY A 124 4.90 -16.60 -6.35
N ASN A 125 4.03 -16.22 -7.30
CA ASN A 125 3.94 -16.83 -8.63
C ASN A 125 4.64 -15.96 -9.68
N LEU A 126 5.31 -16.59 -10.65
CA LEU A 126 5.98 -15.89 -11.75
C LEU A 126 5.07 -15.74 -12.97
N TYR A 127 5.01 -14.53 -13.50
CA TYR A 127 4.26 -14.16 -14.70
C TYR A 127 5.20 -13.50 -15.72
N SER A 128 4.96 -13.72 -17.01
CA SER A 128 5.76 -13.06 -18.05
C SER A 128 5.50 -11.55 -18.03
N TYR A 129 6.54 -10.75 -18.24
CA TYR A 129 6.37 -9.30 -18.46
C TYR A 129 5.41 -9.02 -19.63
N ASP A 130 5.41 -9.87 -20.65
CA ASP A 130 4.56 -9.73 -21.84
C ASP A 130 3.07 -9.96 -21.55
N ASP A 131 2.74 -10.63 -20.44
CA ASP A 131 1.35 -10.90 -20.04
C ASP A 131 0.74 -9.75 -19.22
N ILE A 132 1.54 -8.73 -18.88
CA ILE A 132 1.09 -7.55 -18.13
C ILE A 132 0.25 -6.67 -19.05
N THR A 133 -1.01 -6.45 -18.67
CA THR A 133 -1.97 -5.64 -19.44
C THR A 133 -2.11 -4.23 -18.87
N GLU A 134 -1.97 -4.05 -17.57
CA GLU A 134 -2.09 -2.75 -16.91
C GLU A 134 -1.02 -2.59 -15.81
N VAL A 135 -0.48 -1.38 -15.70
CA VAL A 135 0.30 -0.94 -14.54
C VAL A 135 -0.53 0.13 -13.84
N ILE A 136 -0.96 -0.15 -12.62
CA ILE A 136 -1.92 0.67 -11.91
C ILE A 136 -1.17 1.55 -10.91
N ASP A 137 -1.47 2.85 -10.95
CA ASP A 137 -0.90 3.80 -10.03
C ASP A 137 -1.49 3.63 -8.63
N SER A 138 -0.63 3.58 -7.61
CA SER A 138 -1.08 3.38 -6.22
C SER A 138 -2.02 4.50 -5.76
N SER A 139 -1.85 5.74 -6.22
CA SER A 139 -2.75 6.86 -5.86
C SER A 139 -4.16 6.68 -6.43
N TYR A 140 -4.27 6.04 -7.60
CA TYR A 140 -5.56 5.68 -8.18
C TYR A 140 -6.26 4.60 -7.34
N LEU A 141 -5.54 3.54 -6.95
CA LEU A 141 -6.06 2.48 -6.07
C LEU A 141 -6.53 3.04 -4.73
N ILE A 142 -5.71 3.90 -4.12
CA ILE A 142 -6.01 4.62 -2.87
C ILE A 142 -7.35 5.36 -2.97
N SER A 143 -7.60 6.06 -4.09
CA SER A 143 -8.85 6.81 -4.26
C SER A 143 -10.10 5.91 -4.37
N GLN A 144 -9.93 4.69 -4.89
CA GLN A 144 -11.03 3.80 -5.20
C GLN A 144 -11.35 2.84 -4.04
N TYR A 145 -10.33 2.33 -3.36
CA TYR A 145 -10.43 1.14 -2.51
C TYR A 145 -10.15 1.37 -1.03
N LEU A 146 -9.61 2.52 -0.62
CA LEU A 146 -9.43 2.81 0.81
C LEU A 146 -10.77 2.96 1.54
N PRO A 147 -10.76 2.74 2.87
CA PRO A 147 -11.87 3.11 3.73
C PRO A 147 -12.24 4.58 3.55
N LYS A 148 -13.54 4.88 3.55
CA LYS A 148 -14.05 6.24 3.36
C LYS A 148 -15.40 6.43 4.01
N VAL A 149 -15.69 7.67 4.41
CA VAL A 149 -16.99 8.06 4.97
C VAL A 149 -17.63 9.11 4.09
N ALA A 150 -18.91 8.92 3.75
CA ALA A 150 -19.67 9.91 3.00
C ALA A 150 -19.82 11.21 3.80
N ALA A 151 -19.65 12.34 3.09
CA ALA A 151 -19.81 13.65 3.70
C ALA A 151 -21.26 13.87 4.16
N GLN A 152 -21.45 14.19 5.44
CA GLN A 152 -22.79 14.42 6.01
C GLN A 152 -22.75 15.28 7.26
N THR A 153 -23.90 15.85 7.62
CA THR A 153 -24.10 16.54 8.90
C THR A 153 -25.10 15.76 9.74
N VAL A 154 -24.68 15.40 10.95
CA VAL A 154 -25.53 14.75 11.96
C VAL A 154 -25.81 15.72 13.10
N THR A 155 -26.93 15.52 13.80
CA THR A 155 -27.36 16.41 14.89
C THR A 155 -27.66 15.60 16.14
N TYR A 156 -27.15 16.07 17.27
CA TYR A 156 -27.51 15.60 18.60
C TYR A 156 -28.23 16.71 19.37
N LYS A 157 -29.27 16.37 20.13
CA LYS A 157 -30.08 17.34 20.89
C LYS A 157 -30.11 16.96 22.36
N HIS A 158 -29.65 17.86 23.22
CA HIS A 158 -29.67 17.63 24.67
C HIS A 158 -31.07 17.45 25.24
N HIS A 159 -32.08 18.13 24.70
CA HIS A 159 -33.47 18.02 25.17
C HIS A 159 -34.20 16.75 24.70
N ASP A 160 -33.59 15.98 23.79
CA ASP A 160 -34.13 14.73 23.27
C ASP A 160 -32.96 13.81 22.90
N PRO A 161 -32.24 13.23 23.89
CA PRO A 161 -31.02 12.46 23.61
C PRO A 161 -31.30 11.20 22.78
N GLN A 162 -30.72 11.17 21.58
CA GLN A 162 -30.84 10.09 20.61
C GLN A 162 -29.48 9.58 20.15
N ASP A 163 -29.44 8.32 19.72
CA ASP A 163 -28.26 7.77 19.07
C ASP A 163 -28.05 8.45 17.73
N VAL A 164 -26.78 8.64 17.37
CA VAL A 164 -26.40 9.29 16.11
C VAL A 164 -25.98 8.23 15.12
N GLN A 165 -26.58 8.27 13.93
CA GLN A 165 -26.24 7.38 12.83
C GLN A 165 -25.42 8.11 11.78
N VAL A 166 -24.29 7.52 11.40
CA VAL A 166 -23.44 7.94 10.30
C VAL A 166 -23.52 6.87 9.22
N THR A 167 -23.99 7.25 8.03
CA THR A 167 -24.21 6.32 6.91
C THR A 167 -23.14 6.47 5.82
N GLY A 168 -23.06 5.52 4.90
CA GLY A 168 -22.13 5.62 3.76
C GLY A 168 -20.67 5.40 4.15
N ILE A 169 -20.42 4.55 5.14
CA ILE A 169 -19.07 4.15 5.56
C ILE A 169 -18.67 2.89 4.80
N SER A 170 -17.60 2.99 4.02
CA SER A 170 -16.90 1.86 3.40
C SER A 170 -15.69 1.51 4.25
N LEU A 171 -15.49 0.23 4.56
CA LEU A 171 -14.26 -0.26 5.20
C LEU A 171 -13.15 -0.56 4.18
N GLY A 172 -13.32 -0.18 2.92
CA GLY A 172 -12.38 -0.49 1.85
C GLY A 172 -12.61 -1.86 1.21
N SER A 173 -11.77 -2.23 0.25
CA SER A 173 -11.86 -3.49 -0.50
C SER A 173 -10.53 -3.83 -1.19
N HIS A 174 -10.41 -5.03 -1.77
CA HIS A 174 -9.30 -5.43 -2.64
C HIS A 174 -7.92 -5.32 -1.97
N GLY A 175 -7.81 -5.76 -0.72
CA GLY A 175 -6.57 -5.72 0.07
C GLY A 175 -6.38 -4.44 0.90
N TYR A 176 -7.31 -3.48 0.77
CA TYR A 176 -7.34 -2.24 1.54
C TYR A 176 -8.42 -2.25 2.63
N GLU A 177 -8.93 -3.41 3.01
CA GLU A 177 -9.96 -3.54 4.03
C GLU A 177 -9.44 -3.18 5.43
N ALA A 178 -10.18 -2.31 6.11
CA ALA A 178 -9.99 -2.04 7.53
C ALA A 178 -10.63 -3.13 8.37
N SER A 179 -9.88 -3.66 9.34
CA SER A 179 -10.36 -4.66 10.29
C SER A 179 -11.30 -4.07 11.35
N SER A 180 -11.11 -2.79 11.66
CA SER A 180 -11.92 -2.06 12.62
C SER A 180 -11.83 -0.55 12.40
N MET A 181 -12.59 0.21 13.18
CA MET A 181 -12.65 1.66 13.10
C MET A 181 -12.77 2.26 14.50
N GLY A 182 -11.99 3.30 14.75
CA GLY A 182 -12.06 4.15 15.94
C GLY A 182 -12.71 5.49 15.62
N ILE A 183 -13.36 6.08 16.64
CA ILE A 183 -14.10 7.34 16.50
C ILE A 183 -13.56 8.35 17.50
N GLY A 184 -13.32 9.57 17.02
CA GLY A 184 -12.99 10.74 17.83
C GLY A 184 -13.96 11.89 17.54
N ILE A 185 -14.25 12.70 18.54
CA ILE A 185 -15.03 13.93 18.40
C ILE A 185 -14.08 15.09 18.63
N MET A 186 -13.92 15.94 17.62
CA MET A 186 -13.00 17.06 17.62
C MET A 186 -13.76 18.38 17.72
N ASP A 187 -13.34 19.25 18.65
CA ASP A 187 -13.86 20.61 18.77
C ASP A 187 -13.20 21.58 17.77
N ALA A 188 -13.67 22.84 17.74
CA ALA A 188 -13.12 23.88 16.87
C ALA A 188 -11.65 24.25 17.17
N ASN A 189 -11.13 23.89 18.35
CA ASN A 189 -9.76 24.14 18.76
C ASN A 189 -8.82 22.95 18.46
N GLY A 190 -9.35 21.86 17.91
CA GLY A 190 -8.62 20.63 17.63
C GLY A 190 -8.52 19.66 18.81
N ASN A 191 -9.16 19.95 19.95
CA ASN A 191 -9.18 19.01 21.06
C ASN A 191 -10.06 17.82 20.70
N THR A 192 -9.52 16.62 20.86
CA THR A 192 -10.19 15.38 20.45
C THR A 192 -10.57 14.54 21.66
N THR A 193 -11.84 14.13 21.72
CA THR A 193 -12.35 13.15 22.69
C THR A 193 -12.58 11.82 21.99
N LYS A 194 -11.92 10.75 22.45
CA LYS A 194 -12.13 9.41 21.92
C LYS A 194 -13.49 8.87 22.36
N VAL A 195 -14.21 8.20 21.45
CA VAL A 195 -15.44 7.48 21.78
C VAL A 195 -15.09 6.02 22.09
N ASP A 196 -15.58 5.53 23.21
CA ASP A 196 -15.37 4.14 23.64
C ASP A 196 -16.01 3.14 22.67
N LYS A 197 -15.31 2.03 22.41
CA LYS A 197 -15.77 0.97 21.50
C LYS A 197 -17.13 0.38 21.90
N SER A 198 -17.46 0.35 23.20
CA SER A 198 -18.74 -0.14 23.71
C SER A 198 -19.93 0.75 23.32
N LYS A 199 -19.68 2.01 22.94
CA LYS A 199 -20.69 2.97 22.47
C LYS A 199 -20.86 2.97 20.95
N LEU A 200 -20.18 2.05 20.26
CA LEU A 200 -20.14 2.00 18.79
C LEU A 200 -20.71 0.66 18.31
N SER A 201 -21.62 0.74 17.34
CA SER A 201 -22.14 -0.42 16.61
C SER A 201 -22.12 -0.14 15.13
N TYR A 202 -21.50 -1.02 14.34
CA TYR A 202 -21.41 -0.88 12.89
C TYR A 202 -22.10 -2.05 12.19
N LYS A 203 -22.99 -1.74 11.25
CA LYS A 203 -23.69 -2.72 10.42
C LYS A 203 -24.04 -2.12 9.08
N ASP A 204 -23.78 -2.86 8.01
CA ASP A 204 -24.21 -2.54 6.64
C ASP A 204 -23.92 -1.09 6.21
N GLY A 205 -22.68 -0.63 6.41
CA GLY A 205 -22.27 0.73 6.03
C GLY A 205 -22.78 1.85 6.95
N THR A 206 -23.45 1.50 8.05
CA THR A 206 -24.00 2.44 9.01
C THR A 206 -23.37 2.24 10.38
N LEU A 207 -22.77 3.30 10.91
CA LEU A 207 -22.28 3.38 12.28
C LEU A 207 -23.36 4.03 13.15
N THR A 208 -23.74 3.37 14.23
CA THR A 208 -24.54 3.94 15.31
C THR A 208 -23.62 4.27 16.49
N ILE A 209 -23.68 5.51 16.94
CA ILE A 209 -22.97 6.02 18.10
C ILE A 209 -24.00 6.27 19.20
N ASP A 210 -23.82 5.61 20.34
CA ASP A 210 -24.72 5.74 21.50
C ASP A 210 -24.77 7.20 21.98
N LYS A 211 -25.97 7.67 22.30
CA LYS A 211 -26.24 9.04 22.77
C LYS A 211 -25.36 9.50 23.94
N SER A 212 -24.94 8.58 24.82
CA SER A 212 -24.07 8.88 25.96
C SER A 212 -22.66 9.29 25.56
N ALA A 213 -22.26 9.11 24.29
CA ALA A 213 -21.01 9.64 23.76
C ALA A 213 -21.04 11.17 23.63
N PHE A 214 -22.22 11.77 23.53
CA PHE A 214 -22.40 13.21 23.27
C PHE A 214 -22.88 14.00 24.48
N ALA A 215 -23.32 13.32 25.55
CA ALA A 215 -23.95 13.95 26.72
C ALA A 215 -23.08 15.02 27.40
N GLY A 216 -21.75 14.86 27.39
CA GLY A 216 -20.80 15.82 27.98
C GLY A 216 -20.45 17.02 27.09
N LEU A 217 -20.89 17.04 25.83
CA LEU A 217 -20.52 18.08 24.87
C LEU A 217 -21.38 19.33 25.04
N ASP A 218 -20.76 20.50 24.93
CA ASP A 218 -21.48 21.77 24.88
C ASP A 218 -22.20 21.96 23.54
N ALA A 219 -23.15 22.90 23.50
CA ALA A 219 -23.78 23.31 22.24
C ALA A 219 -22.72 23.85 21.28
N GLY A 220 -22.69 23.33 20.06
CA GLY A 220 -21.63 23.70 19.14
C GLY A 220 -21.56 22.85 17.88
N THR A 221 -20.53 23.12 17.09
CA THR A 221 -20.15 22.32 15.93
C THR A 221 -18.88 21.56 16.25
N TYR A 222 -18.90 20.28 15.94
CA TYR A 222 -17.79 19.35 16.11
C TYR A 222 -17.56 18.59 14.81
N THR A 223 -16.41 17.97 14.70
CA THR A 223 -16.09 17.01 13.65
C THR A 223 -16.05 15.61 14.24
N ILE A 224 -16.71 14.66 13.60
CA ILE A 224 -16.52 13.24 13.92
C ILE A 224 -15.38 12.73 13.04
N GLY A 225 -14.26 12.42 13.67
CA GLY A 225 -13.09 11.81 13.05
C GLY A 225 -13.18 10.29 13.08
N PHE A 226 -12.75 9.66 11.99
CA PHE A 226 -12.68 8.22 11.82
C PHE A 226 -11.22 7.83 11.63
N VAL A 227 -10.80 6.81 12.36
CA VAL A 227 -9.49 6.17 12.18
C VAL A 227 -9.76 4.72 11.83
N PHE A 228 -9.22 4.25 10.72
CA PHE A 228 -9.40 2.90 10.24
C PHE A 228 -8.16 2.07 10.58
N ASP A 229 -8.40 0.84 11.03
CA ASP A 229 -7.35 -0.14 11.33
C ASP A 229 -7.06 -0.97 10.09
N ASP A 230 -6.38 -0.34 9.14
CA ASP A 230 -5.90 -0.88 7.87
C ASP A 230 -4.36 -0.71 7.76
N SER A 231 -3.75 -1.36 6.75
CA SER A 231 -2.29 -1.27 6.52
C SER A 231 -1.83 0.15 6.18
N ASN A 232 -2.72 1.02 5.73
CA ASN A 232 -2.44 2.41 5.35
C ASN A 232 -2.67 3.42 6.48
N SER A 233 -3.19 3.00 7.63
CA SER A 233 -3.57 3.87 8.76
C SER A 233 -4.48 5.03 8.33
N THR A 234 -5.54 4.71 7.60
CA THR A 234 -6.44 5.70 6.99
C THR A 234 -7.18 6.51 8.04
N VAL A 235 -7.25 7.84 7.84
CA VAL A 235 -7.93 8.79 8.73
C VAL A 235 -8.84 9.72 7.94
N ASP A 236 -10.08 9.88 8.40
CA ASP A 236 -11.05 10.84 7.85
C ASP A 236 -11.52 11.80 8.95
N VAL A 237 -11.17 13.08 8.82
CA VAL A 237 -11.51 14.14 9.79
C VAL A 237 -12.22 15.32 9.11
N SER A 238 -12.79 15.11 7.93
CA SER A 238 -13.41 16.21 7.17
C SER A 238 -14.86 15.94 6.79
N ASN A 239 -15.27 14.68 6.71
CA ASN A 239 -16.52 14.34 6.05
C ASN A 239 -17.74 14.42 6.96
N VAL A 240 -17.61 14.18 8.27
CA VAL A 240 -18.79 14.15 9.17
C VAL A 240 -18.77 15.31 10.16
N LYS A 241 -19.75 16.18 10.00
CA LYS A 241 -20.00 17.31 10.90
C LYS A 241 -21.06 16.92 11.93
N LEU A 242 -20.77 17.12 13.21
CA LEU A 242 -21.74 16.99 14.30
C LEU A 242 -22.20 18.37 14.76
N VAL A 243 -23.52 18.55 14.84
CA VAL A 243 -24.13 19.75 15.43
C VAL A 243 -24.83 19.36 16.73
N VAL A 244 -24.29 19.84 17.85
CA VAL A 244 -24.87 19.65 19.19
C VAL A 244 -25.76 20.85 19.51
N LYS A 245 -27.03 20.60 19.87
CA LYS A 245 -28.02 21.63 20.18
C LYS A 245 -28.60 21.47 21.59
N GLY A 246 -28.96 22.58 22.22
CA GLY A 246 -29.53 22.61 23.56
C GLY A 246 -28.45 22.76 24.65
N ILE A 247 -28.87 22.85 25.90
CA ILE A 247 -27.97 23.02 27.05
C ILE A 247 -27.78 21.64 27.69
N LYS A 248 -26.53 21.27 27.99
CA LYS A 248 -26.22 20.03 28.74
C LYS A 248 -26.81 20.13 30.14
N GLU A 249 -27.43 19.05 30.64
CA GLU A 249 -27.90 19.05 32.03
C GLU A 249 -26.70 19.06 32.98
N GLU A 250 -26.61 20.08 33.84
CA GLU A 250 -25.63 20.07 34.93
C GLU A 250 -26.12 19.10 36.01
N THR A 251 -25.33 18.06 36.26
CA THR A 251 -25.52 17.22 37.44
C THR A 251 -25.19 18.09 38.65
N SER A 252 -26.21 18.64 39.29
CA SER A 252 -26.07 19.29 40.59
C SER A 252 -25.57 18.24 41.58
N THR A 253 -24.28 18.29 41.92
CA THR A 253 -23.76 17.63 43.12
C THR A 253 -24.44 18.27 44.32
N ASN A 254 -25.48 17.61 44.80
CA ASN A 254 -26.10 17.94 46.06
C ASN A 254 -25.08 17.55 47.14
N ASP A 255 -24.29 18.51 47.61
CA ASP A 255 -23.40 18.33 48.77
C ASP A 255 -24.28 18.01 49.98
N GLY A 256 -24.47 16.70 50.19
CA GLY A 256 -25.06 16.14 51.39
C GLY A 256 -24.11 16.39 52.55
N LYS A 257 -24.24 17.57 53.18
CA LYS A 257 -23.71 17.81 54.51
C LYS A 257 -24.44 16.86 55.47
N THR A 258 -23.82 15.71 55.68
CA THR A 258 -24.16 14.75 56.72
C THR A 258 -23.54 15.28 58.00
N ASP A 259 -24.38 15.85 58.88
CA ASP A 259 -23.98 16.14 60.25
C ASP A 259 -23.77 14.79 60.96
N THR A 260 -22.50 14.40 61.10
CA THR A 260 -22.09 13.29 61.97
C THR A 260 -22.10 13.75 63.42
N ASP A 261 -23.05 13.20 64.16
CA ASP A 261 -23.11 13.18 65.62
C ASP A 261 -22.06 12.23 66.22
N GLY A 262 -21.54 12.56 67.41
CA GLY A 262 -20.59 11.72 68.14
C GLY A 262 -19.86 12.40 69.31
N SER A 263 -20.55 12.48 70.47
CA SER A 263 -20.11 12.18 71.88
C SER A 263 -18.76 12.73 72.42
N ASP A 264 -18.56 13.20 73.65
CA ASP A 264 -19.22 12.98 74.95
C ASP A 264 -18.62 13.92 76.05
N SER A 265 -19.27 13.96 77.23
CA SER A 265 -18.80 14.28 78.60
C SER A 265 -19.16 15.62 79.28
N ASP A 266 -20.33 15.60 79.95
CA ASP A 266 -20.55 15.75 81.40
C ASP A 266 -19.93 16.94 82.20
N LYS A 267 -20.78 17.89 82.67
CA LYS A 267 -21.11 18.14 84.11
C LYS A 267 -21.83 19.48 84.37
N THR A 268 -22.92 19.42 85.16
CA THR A 268 -23.41 20.34 86.24
C THR A 268 -23.12 21.86 86.11
N ASP A 269 -24.05 22.80 86.25
CA ASP A 269 -24.84 23.13 87.45
C ASP A 269 -25.82 24.30 87.13
N SER A 270 -26.82 24.46 87.98
CA SER A 270 -27.92 25.43 87.96
C SER A 270 -27.50 26.91 87.89
N THR A 271 -28.34 27.76 87.28
CA THR A 271 -29.11 28.80 88.01
C THR A 271 -30.04 29.59 87.08
N THR A 272 -31.26 29.77 87.59
CA THR A 272 -32.31 30.80 87.35
C THR A 272 -31.69 32.16 86.94
N ASP A 273 -32.24 32.97 86.03
CA ASP A 273 -33.47 33.74 86.22
C ASP A 273 -33.78 34.66 85.01
N ASN A 274 -35.08 34.92 84.92
CA ASN A 274 -35.91 35.88 84.18
C ASN A 274 -35.28 37.16 83.56
N SER A 275 -35.66 37.51 82.32
CA SER A 275 -36.30 38.83 82.01
C SER A 275 -36.79 38.95 80.55
N THR A 276 -38.12 39.01 80.42
CA THR A 276 -38.98 39.93 79.65
C THR A 276 -38.47 40.78 78.46
N SER A 277 -39.30 40.77 77.39
CA SER A 277 -39.76 41.93 76.56
C SER A 277 -38.71 42.60 75.64
N THR A 278 -38.96 43.08 74.42
CA THR A 278 -40.18 43.60 73.78
C THR A 278 -39.89 43.74 72.28
N THR A 279 -40.95 43.64 71.48
CA THR A 279 -41.22 44.31 70.20
C THR A 279 -40.40 45.59 69.96
N GLU A 280 -39.94 45.88 68.74
CA GLU A 280 -40.67 46.66 67.73
C GLU A 280 -39.83 46.93 66.48
N LYS A 281 -40.55 47.38 65.46
CA LYS A 281 -40.24 47.46 64.04
C LYS A 281 -40.24 48.94 63.67
N THR A 282 -39.26 49.44 62.91
CA THR A 282 -39.42 50.69 62.14
C THR A 282 -38.43 50.77 61.00
N GLU A 283 -39.01 51.06 59.83
CA GLU A 283 -38.51 51.79 58.63
C GLU A 283 -37.06 51.69 58.18
#